data_AF-C6R8Q6-F1
#
_entry.id   AF-C6R8Q6-F1
#
_cell.length_a   1.000
_cell.length_b   1.000
_cell.length_c   1.000
_cell.angle_alpha   90.00
_cell.angle_beta   90.00
_cell.angle_gamma   90.00
#
_symmetry.space_group_name_H-M   'P 1'
#
loop_
_entity.id
_entity.type
_entity.pdbx_description
1 polymer ?
#
loop_
_entity_poly.entity_id
_entity_poly.type
_entity_poly.pdbx_seq_one_letter_code
_entity_poly.pdbx_strand_id
1 'polypeptide(L)'
;MDESVHEALSFNEEVEKEQSGKRRTVINASLAVVLAGSYFVMSQWEDDIPLWAFLGFMMFGLGAAMWVGSHQGDVRPSYRQDPFNQPEPDKKYYFGIFLMFAPTFFQTFLEGHMVIAAIVFTLWGVGVFWALNSGAMDMSTRGHEDGKQASGDE
;
A
#
# COMPACT_ATOMS: atom_id res chain seq x y z
N MET A 1 34.05 -12.03 22.95
CA MET A 1 32.72 -11.88 23.59
C MET A 1 31.91 -10.78 22.92
N ASP A 2 32.52 -9.70 22.44
CA ASP A 2 31.79 -8.63 21.73
C ASP A 2 31.28 -9.05 20.34
N GLU A 3 32.05 -9.86 19.61
CA GLU A 3 31.69 -10.32 18.26
C GLU A 3 30.45 -11.23 18.25
N SER A 4 30.33 -12.14 19.22
CA SER A 4 29.14 -12.99 19.38
C SER A 4 27.88 -12.22 19.80
N VAL A 5 28.04 -11.09 20.50
CA VAL A 5 26.91 -10.23 20.89
C VAL A 5 26.46 -9.39 19.70
N HIS A 6 27.40 -8.84 18.92
CA HIS A 6 27.07 -8.15 17.67
C HIS A 6 26.41 -9.08 16.65
N GLU A 7 26.92 -10.30 16.49
CA GLU A 7 26.33 -11.30 15.59
C GLU A 7 24.91 -11.71 16.02
N ALA A 8 24.68 -11.92 17.33
CA ALA A 8 23.35 -12.23 17.84
C ALA A 8 22.36 -11.06 17.69
N LEU A 9 22.82 -9.81 17.88
CA LEU A 9 22.01 -8.62 17.66
C LEU A 9 21.68 -8.40 16.18
N SER A 10 22.66 -8.54 15.29
CA SER A 10 22.44 -8.41 13.84
C SER A 10 21.54 -9.52 13.31
N PHE A 11 21.69 -10.75 13.81
CA PHE A 11 20.81 -11.86 13.46
C PHE A 11 19.37 -11.60 13.93
N ASN A 12 19.19 -11.11 15.15
CA ASN A 12 17.85 -10.80 15.66
C ASN A 12 17.20 -9.64 14.89
N GLU A 13 17.96 -8.61 14.54
CA GLU A 13 17.50 -7.51 13.70
C GLU A 13 17.12 -7.99 12.29
N GLU A 14 17.91 -8.87 11.68
CA GLU A 14 17.64 -9.44 10.37
C GLU A 14 16.37 -10.31 10.38
N VAL A 15 16.21 -11.15 11.41
CA VAL A 15 15.01 -12.00 11.59
C VAL A 15 13.76 -11.14 11.84
N GLU A 16 13.85 -10.10 12.68
CA GLU A 16 12.74 -9.18 12.96
C GLU A 16 12.34 -8.39 11.70
N LYS A 17 13.33 -7.96 10.91
CA LYS A 17 13.12 -7.28 9.63
C LYS A 17 12.49 -8.20 8.58
N GLU A 18 12.93 -9.46 8.51
CA GLU A 18 12.34 -10.45 7.60
C GLU A 18 10.89 -10.78 8.00
N GLN A 19 10.63 -10.96 9.30
CA GLN A 19 9.31 -11.29 9.82
C GLN A 19 8.32 -10.12 9.66
N SER A 20 8.76 -8.89 9.93
CA SER A 20 7.96 -7.68 9.69
C SER A 20 7.69 -7.45 8.20
N GLY A 21 8.66 -7.70 7.33
CA GLY A 21 8.51 -7.65 5.87
C GLY A 21 7.50 -8.68 5.35
N LYS A 22 7.57 -9.94 5.82
CA LYS A 22 6.60 -10.99 5.49
C LYS A 22 5.19 -10.62 5.96
N ARG A 23 5.06 -10.14 7.21
CA ARG A 23 3.77 -9.68 7.75
C ARG A 23 3.17 -8.55 6.92
N ARG A 24 3.98 -7.53 6.56
CA ARG A 24 3.53 -6.42 5.70
C ARG A 24 3.05 -6.93 4.34
N THR A 25 3.79 -7.87 3.74
CA THR A 25 3.42 -8.48 2.45
C THR A 25 2.08 -9.22 2.54
N VAL A 26 1.86 -10.01 3.59
CA VAL A 26 0.59 -10.74 3.81
C VAL A 26 -0.58 -9.78 4.01
N ILE A 27 -0.39 -8.71 4.78
CA ILE A 27 -1.41 -7.67 4.99
C ILE A 27 -1.75 -7.00 3.66
N ASN A 28 -0.73 -6.61 2.89
CA ASN A 28 -0.91 -5.97 1.57
C ASN A 28 -1.65 -6.90 0.59
N ALA A 29 -1.30 -8.19 0.56
CA ALA A 29 -1.98 -9.18 -0.27
C ALA A 29 -3.45 -9.35 0.16
N SER A 30 -3.70 -9.41 1.47
CA SER A 30 -5.05 -9.52 2.02
C SER A 30 -5.90 -8.29 1.67
N LEU A 31 -5.33 -7.09 1.78
CA LEU A 31 -5.99 -5.85 1.40
C LEU A 31 -6.34 -5.83 -0.09
N ALA A 32 -5.40 -6.23 -0.96
CA ALA A 32 -5.62 -6.30 -2.40
C ALA A 32 -6.74 -7.28 -2.77
N VAL A 33 -6.76 -8.47 -2.13
CA VAL A 33 -7.83 -9.48 -2.33
C VAL A 33 -9.18 -8.96 -1.86
N VAL A 34 -9.25 -8.37 -0.66
CA VAL A 34 -10.49 -7.81 -0.13
C VAL A 34 -11.01 -6.70 -1.03
N LEU A 35 -10.15 -5.77 -1.46
CA LEU A 35 -10.54 -4.69 -2.38
C LEU A 35 -11.05 -5.25 -3.71
N ALA A 36 -10.32 -6.17 -4.34
CA ALA A 36 -10.71 -6.75 -5.62
C ALA A 36 -12.03 -7.52 -5.53
N GLY A 37 -12.21 -8.32 -4.47
CA GLY A 37 -13.45 -9.04 -4.23
C GLY A 37 -14.63 -8.10 -3.96
N SER A 38 -14.41 -7.01 -3.23
CA SER A 38 -15.46 -6.03 -2.91
C SER A 38 -15.98 -5.33 -4.16
N TYR A 39 -15.08 -4.86 -5.04
CA TYR A 39 -15.46 -4.23 -6.29
C TYR A 39 -16.07 -5.24 -7.29
N PHE A 40 -15.59 -6.48 -7.31
CA PHE A 40 -16.23 -7.54 -8.09
C PHE A 40 -17.67 -7.75 -7.64
N VAL A 41 -17.93 -7.89 -6.34
CA VAL A 41 -19.29 -8.05 -5.81
C VAL A 41 -20.16 -6.84 -6.15
N MET A 42 -19.66 -5.62 -5.94
CA MET A 42 -20.42 -4.41 -6.31
C MET A 42 -20.76 -4.37 -7.80
N SER A 43 -19.83 -4.76 -8.68
CA SER A 43 -20.08 -4.74 -10.12
C SER A 43 -21.19 -5.69 -10.57
N GLN A 44 -21.53 -6.72 -9.77
CA GLN A 44 -22.53 -7.72 -10.15
C GLN A 44 -23.85 -7.59 -9.37
N TRP A 45 -23.85 -6.89 -8.23
CA TRP A 45 -24.98 -6.76 -7.31
C TRP A 45 -25.26 -5.30 -6.94
N GLU A 46 -25.03 -4.37 -7.87
CA GLU A 46 -25.25 -2.93 -7.63
C GLU A 46 -26.70 -2.61 -7.24
N ASP A 47 -27.66 -3.32 -7.84
CA ASP A 47 -29.10 -3.16 -7.54
C ASP A 47 -29.51 -3.69 -6.15
N ASP A 48 -28.79 -4.70 -5.64
CA ASP A 48 -29.10 -5.34 -4.35
C ASP A 48 -28.34 -4.70 -3.18
N ILE A 49 -27.14 -4.15 -3.44
CA ILE A 49 -26.27 -3.55 -2.43
C ILE A 49 -26.32 -2.03 -2.56
N PRO A 50 -26.98 -1.33 -1.62
CA PRO A 50 -27.06 0.11 -1.72
C PRO A 50 -25.67 0.75 -1.53
N LEU A 51 -25.38 1.77 -2.33
CA LEU A 51 -24.08 2.46 -2.37
C LEU A 51 -23.56 2.87 -0.98
N TRP A 52 -24.44 3.28 -0.06
CA TRP A 52 -24.06 3.69 1.29
C TRP A 52 -23.51 2.52 2.13
N ALA A 53 -24.00 1.29 1.92
CA ALA A 53 -23.51 0.12 2.62
C ALA A 53 -22.09 -0.23 2.17
N PHE A 54 -21.84 -0.11 0.86
CA PHE A 54 -20.50 -0.26 0.30
C PHE A 54 -19.53 0.83 0.80
N LEU A 55 -19.95 2.09 0.80
CA LEU A 55 -19.15 3.18 1.35
C LEU A 55 -18.85 2.96 2.84
N GLY A 56 -19.82 2.48 3.61
CA GLY A 56 -19.62 2.11 5.02
C GLY A 56 -18.57 1.02 5.20
N PHE A 57 -18.63 -0.04 4.38
CA PHE A 57 -17.64 -1.12 4.38
C PHE A 57 -16.23 -0.61 4.02
N MET A 58 -16.13 0.22 2.98
CA MET A 58 -14.86 0.81 2.54
C MET A 58 -14.27 1.75 3.60
N MET A 59 -15.10 2.57 4.24
CA MET A 59 -14.69 3.46 5.34
C MET A 59 -14.24 2.68 6.56
N PHE A 60 -14.91 1.59 6.90
CA PHE A 60 -14.48 0.68 7.96
C PHE A 60 -13.13 0.05 7.63
N GLY A 61 -12.94 -0.43 6.40
CA GLY A 61 -11.66 -0.97 5.92
C GLY A 61 -10.51 0.05 5.98
N LEU A 62 -10.76 1.28 5.54
CA LEU A 62 -9.84 2.41 5.66
C LEU A 62 -9.51 2.72 7.14
N GLY A 63 -10.52 2.75 8.01
CA GLY A 63 -10.34 2.93 9.44
C GLY A 63 -9.48 1.84 10.07
N ALA A 64 -9.73 0.57 9.72
CA ALA A 64 -8.94 -0.56 10.18
C ALA A 64 -7.50 -0.52 9.66
N ALA A 65 -7.30 -0.16 8.39
CA ALA A 65 -5.96 0.02 7.81
C ALA A 65 -5.19 1.15 8.49
N MET A 66 -5.84 2.29 8.75
CA MET A 66 -5.25 3.41 9.51
C MET A 66 -4.93 3.02 10.94
N TRP A 67 -5.80 2.27 11.62
CA TRP A 67 -5.57 1.77 12.98
C TRP A 67 -4.37 0.82 13.05
N VAL A 68 -4.26 -0.11 12.09
CA VAL A 68 -3.11 -1.02 12.00
C VAL A 68 -1.84 -0.23 11.67
N GLY A 69 -1.90 0.74 10.76
CA GLY A 69 -0.78 1.60 10.40
C GLY A 69 -0.30 2.47 11.56
N SER A 70 -1.22 3.04 12.34
CA SER A 70 -0.87 3.85 13.52
C SER A 70 -0.18 3.02 14.61
N HIS A 71 -0.52 1.73 14.74
CA HIS A 71 0.13 0.81 15.68
C HIS A 71 1.44 0.21 15.15
N GLN A 72 1.79 0.43 13.88
CA GLN A 72 3.13 0.11 13.35
C GLN A 72 4.15 1.25 13.58
N GLY A 73 3.67 2.42 14.04
CA GLY A 73 4.45 3.66 14.15
C GLY A 73 5.02 3.98 15.53
N ASP A 74 5.43 2.98 16.33
CA ASP A 74 6.15 3.26 17.59
C ASP A 74 7.66 3.59 17.37
N VAL A 75 8.06 3.76 16.11
CA VAL A 75 9.26 4.50 15.75
C VAL A 75 8.89 5.98 15.60
N ARG A 76 9.23 6.76 16.63
CA ARG A 76 9.18 8.23 16.58
C ARG A 76 9.72 8.70 15.22
N PRO A 77 8.97 9.49 14.44
CA PRO A 77 9.58 10.25 13.36
C PRO A 77 10.73 11.01 14.01
N SER A 78 11.97 10.75 13.59
CA SER A 78 13.10 11.54 14.08
C SER A 78 12.70 13.00 13.87
N TYR A 79 12.76 13.82 14.93
CA TYR A 79 12.32 15.22 15.00
C TYR A 79 13.13 16.17 14.07
N ARG A 80 13.62 15.65 12.94
CA ARG A 80 14.42 16.32 11.92
C ARG A 80 13.82 16.12 10.53
N GLN A 81 12.48 16.04 10.43
CA GLN A 81 11.85 16.39 9.15
C GLN A 81 12.04 17.89 8.97
N ASP A 82 12.92 18.26 8.05
CA ASP A 82 13.10 19.65 7.65
C ASP A 82 11.76 20.15 7.07
N PRO A 83 11.11 21.16 7.68
CA PRO A 83 9.82 21.64 7.22
C PRO A 83 9.85 22.18 5.78
N PHE A 84 11.04 22.50 5.26
CA PHE A 84 11.25 22.99 3.89
C PHE A 84 11.67 21.89 2.90
N ASN A 85 11.94 20.66 3.37
CA ASN A 85 12.34 19.54 2.52
C ASN A 85 11.41 18.33 2.75
N GLN A 86 10.12 18.54 2.47
CA GLN A 86 9.13 17.48 2.52
C GLN A 86 9.16 16.70 1.19
N PRO A 87 9.12 15.35 1.23
CA PRO A 87 9.11 14.54 0.01
C PRO A 87 7.88 14.88 -0.85
N GLU A 88 8.12 15.35 -2.08
CA GLU A 88 7.06 15.68 -3.02
C GLU A 88 6.47 14.41 -3.67
N PRO A 89 5.18 14.42 -4.02
CA PRO A 89 4.54 13.32 -4.73
C PRO A 89 5.10 13.18 -6.15
N ASP A 90 5.68 12.01 -6.46
CA ASP A 90 6.22 11.69 -7.77
C ASP A 90 5.15 11.06 -8.71
N LYS A 91 5.51 10.83 -9.98
CA LYS A 91 4.61 10.18 -10.94
C LYS A 91 4.13 8.79 -10.49
N LYS A 92 4.96 8.03 -9.78
CA LYS A 92 4.58 6.71 -9.24
C LYS A 92 3.53 6.84 -8.14
N TYR A 93 3.59 7.89 -7.32
CA TYR A 93 2.59 8.19 -6.31
C TYR A 93 1.22 8.46 -6.93
N TYR A 94 1.16 9.36 -7.91
CA TYR A 94 -0.08 9.66 -8.61
C TYR A 94 -0.65 8.46 -9.34
N PHE A 95 0.22 7.63 -9.94
CA PHE A 95 -0.20 6.38 -10.55
C PHE A 95 -0.78 5.39 -9.53
N GLY A 96 -0.15 5.25 -8.36
CA GLY A 96 -0.66 4.42 -7.27
C GLY A 96 -2.05 4.86 -6.78
N ILE A 97 -2.26 6.18 -6.61
CA ILE A 97 -3.58 6.74 -6.29
C ILE A 97 -4.58 6.41 -7.39
N PHE A 98 -4.25 6.73 -8.65
CA PHE A 98 -5.15 6.46 -9.77
C PHE A 98 -5.53 4.98 -9.83
N LEU A 99 -4.56 4.08 -9.63
CA LEU A 99 -4.78 2.65 -9.62
C LEU A 99 -5.74 2.23 -8.49
N MET A 100 -5.62 2.78 -7.28
CA MET A 100 -6.52 2.49 -6.16
C MET A 100 -7.99 2.84 -6.44
N PHE A 101 -8.25 3.87 -7.24
CA PHE A 101 -9.61 4.35 -7.54
C PHE A 101 -10.09 4.00 -8.94
N ALA A 102 -9.27 3.33 -9.75
CA ALA A 102 -9.60 2.96 -11.12
C ALA A 102 -10.96 2.22 -11.27
N PRO A 103 -11.34 1.27 -10.39
CA PRO A 103 -12.60 0.54 -10.48
C PRO A 103 -13.84 1.43 -10.53
N THR A 104 -13.82 2.56 -9.84
CA THR A 104 -14.98 3.48 -9.77
C THR A 104 -15.39 3.99 -11.16
N PHE A 105 -14.47 4.03 -12.13
CA PHE A 105 -14.74 4.51 -13.48
C PHE A 105 -15.28 3.44 -14.43
N PHE A 106 -15.03 2.15 -14.15
CA PHE A 106 -15.38 1.09 -15.09
C PHE A 106 -16.25 -0.03 -14.51
N GLN A 107 -16.50 -0.06 -13.20
CA GLN A 107 -17.27 -1.13 -12.54
C GLN A 107 -18.66 -1.32 -13.15
N THR A 108 -19.37 -0.25 -13.49
CA THR A 108 -20.75 -0.31 -14.01
C THR A 108 -20.79 -0.90 -15.43
N PHE A 109 -19.71 -0.82 -16.20
CA PHE A 109 -19.65 -1.46 -17.53
C PHE A 109 -19.41 -2.97 -17.47
N LEU A 110 -19.14 -3.52 -16.27
CA LEU A 110 -18.86 -4.94 -16.06
C LEU A 110 -20.07 -5.71 -15.50
N GLU A 111 -21.20 -5.01 -15.32
CA GLU A 111 -22.45 -5.61 -14.83
C GLU A 111 -22.94 -6.71 -15.76
N GLY A 112 -23.33 -7.85 -15.18
CA GLY A 112 -23.76 -9.04 -15.92
C GLY A 112 -22.65 -9.81 -16.66
N HIS A 113 -21.42 -9.29 -16.68
CA HIS A 113 -20.27 -9.89 -17.36
C HIS A 113 -19.28 -10.55 -16.39
N MET A 114 -19.76 -11.52 -15.61
CA MET A 114 -18.99 -12.18 -14.53
C MET A 114 -17.57 -12.61 -14.90
N VAL A 115 -17.36 -13.24 -16.06
CA VAL A 115 -16.03 -13.74 -16.48
C VAL A 115 -15.07 -12.58 -16.77
N ILE A 116 -15.56 -11.54 -17.46
CA ILE A 116 -14.76 -10.35 -17.78
C ILE A 116 -14.45 -9.58 -16.49
N ALA A 117 -15.45 -9.40 -15.63
CA ALA A 117 -15.28 -8.77 -14.32
C ALA A 117 -14.23 -9.50 -13.48
N ALA A 118 -14.28 -10.84 -13.41
CA ALA A 118 -13.31 -11.63 -12.67
C ALA A 118 -11.88 -11.41 -13.18
N ILE A 119 -11.66 -11.39 -14.50
CA ILE A 119 -10.34 -11.14 -15.09
C ILE A 119 -9.87 -9.72 -14.77
N VAL A 120 -10.71 -8.71 -14.98
CA VAL A 120 -10.38 -7.31 -14.75
C VAL A 120 -10.03 -7.05 -13.29
N PHE A 121 -10.86 -7.52 -12.35
CA PHE A 121 -10.61 -7.33 -10.91
C PHE A 121 -9.43 -8.14 -10.39
N THR A 122 -9.13 -9.30 -10.99
CA THR A 122 -7.91 -10.05 -10.68
C THR A 122 -6.67 -9.28 -11.10
N LEU A 123 -6.62 -8.80 -12.34
CA LEU A 123 -5.49 -8.01 -12.85
C LEU A 123 -5.33 -6.70 -12.07
N TRP A 124 -6.45 -6.05 -11.75
CA TRP A 124 -6.46 -4.85 -10.92
C TRP A 124 -5.96 -5.13 -9.50
N GLY A 125 -6.41 -6.20 -8.86
CA GLY A 125 -5.94 -6.62 -7.54
C GLY A 125 -4.44 -6.91 -7.50
N VAL A 126 -3.89 -7.53 -8.55
CA VAL A 126 -2.43 -7.69 -8.71
C VAL A 126 -1.73 -6.33 -8.80
N GLY A 127 -2.31 -5.38 -9.53
CA GLY A 127 -1.81 -4.01 -9.59
C GLY A 127 -1.82 -3.29 -8.24
N VAL A 128 -2.91 -3.42 -7.48
CA VAL A 128 -3.03 -2.86 -6.12
C VAL A 128 -2.00 -3.47 -5.19
N PHE A 129 -1.83 -4.80 -5.22
CA PHE A 129 -0.79 -5.48 -4.44
C PHE A 129 0.60 -4.96 -4.79
N TRP A 130 0.91 -4.79 -6.09
CA TRP A 130 2.16 -4.21 -6.52
C TRP A 130 2.35 -2.77 -6.02
N ALA A 131 1.34 -1.91 -6.10
CA ALA A 131 1.41 -0.53 -5.62
C ALA A 131 1.66 -0.44 -4.10
N LEU A 132 1.04 -1.33 -3.32
CA LEU A 132 1.20 -1.43 -1.88
C LEU A 132 2.58 -1.97 -1.47
N ASN A 133 3.12 -2.93 -2.23
CA ASN A 133 4.35 -3.62 -1.87
C ASN A 133 5.63 -2.96 -2.46
N SER A 134 5.50 -2.20 -3.54
CA SER A 134 6.61 -1.48 -4.19
C SER A 134 6.99 -0.18 -3.49
N GLY A 135 6.23 0.26 -2.49
CA GLY A 135 6.39 1.59 -1.89
C GLY A 135 5.90 2.74 -2.78
N ALA A 136 5.18 2.45 -3.88
CA ALA A 136 4.63 3.48 -4.76
C ALA A 136 3.67 4.45 -4.05
N MET A 137 3.09 4.08 -2.91
CA MET A 137 2.28 4.99 -2.10
C MET A 137 2.99 5.50 -0.83
N ASP A 138 4.25 5.14 -0.63
CA ASP A 138 5.04 5.52 0.55
C ASP A 138 5.84 6.80 0.26
N MET A 139 5.47 7.91 0.89
CA MET A 139 6.22 9.17 0.74
C MET A 139 7.53 9.17 1.56
N SER A 140 7.63 8.33 2.59
CA SER A 140 8.76 8.35 3.52
C SER A 140 10.07 7.84 2.91
N THR A 141 9.98 6.99 1.88
CA THR A 141 11.14 6.43 1.16
C THR A 141 11.70 7.36 0.09
N ARG A 142 11.00 8.46 -0.21
CA ARG A 142 11.31 9.34 -1.36
C ARG A 142 12.25 10.51 -1.02
N GLY A 143 12.52 10.76 0.26
CA GLY A 143 13.42 11.83 0.71
C GLY A 143 14.92 11.55 0.57
N HIS A 144 15.33 10.44 -0.07
CA HIS A 144 16.74 10.03 -0.13
C HIS A 144 17.35 9.98 -1.55
N GLU A 145 16.59 10.22 -2.62
CA GLU A 145 17.12 10.11 -3.99
C GLU A 145 17.82 11.37 -4.52
N ASP A 146 17.60 12.55 -3.93
CA ASP A 146 18.34 13.78 -4.31
C ASP A 146 19.72 13.91 -3.62
N GLY A 147 20.21 12.81 -3.05
CA GLY A 147 21.55 12.69 -2.48
C GLY A 147 22.60 12.10 -3.45
N LYS A 148 22.31 11.99 -4.75
CA LYS A 148 23.33 11.66 -5.75
C LYS A 148 23.64 12.88 -6.61
N GLN A 149 24.74 13.55 -6.26
CA GLN A 149 25.84 13.97 -7.15
C GLN A 149 26.51 15.25 -6.62
N ALA A 150 27.21 15.13 -5.49
CA ALA A 150 28.35 15.99 -5.18
C ALA A 150 29.62 15.12 -5.20
N SER A 151 29.90 14.52 -6.35
CA SER A 151 31.23 14.03 -6.69
C SER A 151 31.72 14.81 -7.90
N GLY A 152 32.68 15.71 -7.65
CA GLY A 152 33.56 16.32 -8.65
C GLY A 152 32.94 17.43 -9.49
N ASP A 153 33.33 18.68 -9.21
CA ASP A 153 34.29 19.36 -10.06
C ASP A 153 34.88 20.59 -9.33
N GLU A 154 36.21 20.62 -9.35
CA GLU A 154 37.20 21.66 -8.92
C GLU A 154 37.50 21.86 -7.43
#